data_AF-A0A0G3EEU9-F1
#
_entry.id   AF-A0A0G3EEU9-F1
#
_cell.length_a   1.000
_cell.length_b   1.000
_cell.length_c   1.000
_cell.angle_alpha   90.00
_cell.angle_beta   90.00
_cell.angle_gamma   90.00
#
_symmetry.space_group_name_H-M   'P 1'
#
loop_
_entity.id
_entity.type
_entity.pdbx_description
1 polymer ?
#
loop_
_entity_poly.entity_id
_entity_poly.type
_entity_poly.pdbx_seq_one_letter_code
_entity_poly.pdbx_strand_id
1 'polypeptide(L)'
;MRQTYSIEDVLEFLDEGRVIPVLGPRIMDVEIDGTVRLFQDYLAETLAQSLDVSPENENGTSPNVDAVVRAHLDGGGNIKSVYPKAKAILRAPLKPGPNLRALAEITSFRLFVNLTICPLLDEALGDASELVYSPDAPVDLPSTIQLDTLEQPIVYHLMGAPSARPNYALSEIDTLEFVTALQNPERQPNVLFDELKTSNLLLIGFGYPDWLGRFLLRLIKNAPINSHETQGLFLGGREAHDTSFCHFVTRYCADAGLYEGSAGEFVRELRDRWRETSRKGAAGPGGPRRAPMTEGAIFLSYAREDLEAARAMRDALDEWGLEVWLDEAKLAPGCAWVPEIVRNIHKAAAFVPLISANTEAASQDRFFYREWKEARDFVERNAERRPGFIFPAVIDDTEPYEAKNLPLAFRSLQMTSCPAGLPAQALVRELHKADRNKQKELMGVPA
;
A
#
# COMPACT_ATOMS: atom_id res chain seq x y z
N MET A 1 -15.20 -9.37 19.34
CA MET A 1 -15.13 -9.84 17.94
C MET A 1 -14.19 -8.88 17.22
N ARG A 2 -13.04 -9.34 16.70
CA ARG A 2 -12.24 -8.50 15.81
C ARG A 2 -13.02 -8.38 14.51
N GLN A 3 -13.24 -7.17 14.01
CA GLN A 3 -13.85 -6.96 12.70
C GLN A 3 -12.89 -7.51 11.64
N THR A 4 -13.41 -8.35 10.76
CA THR A 4 -12.69 -8.84 9.59
C THR A 4 -13.02 -7.90 8.45
N TYR A 5 -11.99 -7.43 7.76
CA TYR A 5 -12.13 -6.61 6.57
C TYR A 5 -12.80 -7.40 5.42
N SER A 6 -13.73 -6.73 4.74
CA SER A 6 -14.61 -7.26 3.71
C SER A 6 -14.18 -6.82 2.29
N ILE A 7 -14.76 -7.42 1.26
CA ILE A 7 -14.51 -7.00 -0.14
C ILE A 7 -15.05 -5.59 -0.41
N GLU A 8 -16.08 -5.17 0.32
CA GLU A 8 -16.62 -3.82 0.30
C GLU A 8 -15.58 -2.78 0.76
N ASP A 9 -14.81 -3.10 1.80
CA ASP A 9 -13.73 -2.22 2.28
C ASP A 9 -12.60 -2.09 1.24
N VAL A 10 -12.27 -3.18 0.53
CA VAL A 10 -11.30 -3.14 -0.58
C VAL A 10 -11.77 -2.18 -1.67
N LEU A 11 -13.05 -2.22 -2.04
CA LEU A 11 -13.61 -1.35 -3.07
C LEU A 11 -13.55 0.13 -2.68
N GLU A 12 -13.83 0.45 -1.42
CA GLU A 12 -13.71 1.83 -0.92
C GLU A 12 -12.25 2.34 -1.00
N PHE A 13 -11.28 1.53 -0.59
CA PHE A 13 -9.87 1.91 -0.71
C PHE A 13 -9.38 1.98 -2.16
N LEU A 14 -9.95 1.15 -3.03
CA LEU A 14 -9.62 1.09 -4.44
C LEU A 14 -10.08 2.38 -5.16
N ASP A 15 -11.27 2.90 -4.83
CA ASP A 15 -11.78 4.16 -5.37
C ASP A 15 -10.90 5.37 -4.99
N GLU A 16 -10.24 5.28 -3.83
CA GLU A 16 -9.29 6.30 -3.37
C GLU A 16 -7.86 6.12 -3.90
N GLY A 17 -7.62 5.09 -4.72
CA GLY A 17 -6.29 4.81 -5.30
C GLY A 17 -5.26 4.33 -4.26
N ARG A 18 -5.73 3.69 -3.17
CA ARG A 18 -4.90 3.35 -1.99
C ARG A 18 -4.63 1.86 -1.85
N VAL A 19 -4.88 1.06 -2.88
CA VAL A 19 -4.69 -0.39 -2.85
C VAL A 19 -3.56 -0.78 -3.80
N ILE A 20 -2.57 -1.49 -3.27
CA ILE A 20 -1.48 -2.08 -4.05
C ILE A 20 -1.68 -3.60 -4.09
N PRO A 21 -2.02 -4.18 -5.26
CA PRO A 21 -2.01 -5.62 -5.44
C PRO A 21 -0.58 -6.17 -5.43
N VAL A 22 -0.35 -7.13 -4.53
CA VAL A 22 0.89 -7.91 -4.42
C VAL A 22 0.57 -9.32 -4.90
N LEU A 23 1.10 -9.67 -6.07
CA LEU A 23 0.67 -10.84 -6.84
C LEU A 23 1.67 -11.99 -6.71
N GLY A 24 1.19 -13.15 -6.28
CA GLY A 24 1.95 -14.39 -6.22
C GLY A 24 1.65 -15.34 -7.38
N PRO A 25 2.32 -16.50 -7.46
CA PRO A 25 2.23 -17.41 -8.59
C PRO A 25 0.87 -18.08 -8.78
N ARG A 26 -0.01 -18.11 -7.77
CA ARG A 26 -1.32 -18.79 -7.87
C ARG A 26 -2.38 -17.98 -8.61
N ILE A 27 -2.13 -16.69 -8.87
CA ILE A 27 -3.00 -15.88 -9.72
C ILE A 27 -2.52 -15.82 -11.18
N MET A 28 -1.27 -16.22 -11.44
CA MET A 28 -0.65 -16.15 -12.75
C MET A 28 -1.18 -17.27 -13.64
N ASP A 29 -2.12 -16.96 -14.51
CA ASP A 29 -2.71 -17.90 -15.46
C ASP A 29 -2.33 -17.59 -16.91
N VAL A 30 -2.20 -18.65 -17.69
CA VAL A 30 -1.86 -18.62 -19.11
C VAL A 30 -2.90 -19.39 -19.91
N GLU A 31 -3.29 -18.84 -21.06
CA GLU A 31 -4.19 -19.49 -22.01
C GLU A 31 -3.38 -20.08 -23.17
N ILE A 32 -3.47 -21.40 -23.35
CA ILE A 32 -2.77 -22.16 -24.40
C ILE A 32 -3.80 -23.03 -25.11
N ASP A 33 -3.96 -22.82 -26.42
CA ASP A 33 -4.92 -23.56 -27.26
C ASP A 33 -6.34 -23.65 -26.66
N GLY A 34 -6.79 -22.55 -26.04
CA GLY A 34 -8.10 -22.43 -25.39
C GLY A 34 -8.21 -23.10 -24.02
N THR A 35 -7.12 -23.67 -23.50
CA THR A 35 -7.04 -24.24 -22.15
C THR A 35 -6.33 -23.27 -21.21
N VAL A 36 -6.93 -23.03 -20.04
CA VAL A 36 -6.34 -22.18 -19.00
C VAL A 36 -5.56 -23.05 -18.01
N ARG A 37 -4.32 -22.67 -17.72
CA ARG A 37 -3.45 -23.33 -16.75
C ARG A 37 -2.72 -22.31 -15.89
N LEU A 38 -2.22 -22.72 -14.73
CA LEU A 38 -1.28 -21.89 -13.98
C LEU A 38 0.03 -21.78 -14.75
N PHE A 39 0.57 -20.57 -14.82
CA PHE A 39 1.80 -20.27 -15.55
C PHE A 39 2.98 -21.10 -15.04
N GLN A 40 3.09 -21.29 -13.71
CA GLN A 40 4.16 -22.08 -13.10
C GLN A 40 4.14 -23.56 -13.52
N ASP A 41 2.94 -24.15 -13.68
CA ASP A 41 2.80 -25.56 -14.08
C ASP A 41 3.21 -25.72 -15.55
N TYR A 42 2.79 -24.77 -16.40
CA TYR A 42 3.21 -24.71 -17.79
C TYR A 42 4.73 -24.52 -17.92
N LEU A 43 5.30 -23.60 -17.14
CA LEU A 43 6.74 -23.34 -17.13
C LEU A 43 7.52 -24.59 -16.72
N ALA A 44 7.12 -25.26 -15.63
CA ALA A 44 7.77 -26.47 -15.16
C ALA A 44 7.71 -27.59 -16.21
N GLU A 45 6.54 -27.85 -16.78
CA GLU A 45 6.36 -28.89 -17.80
C GLU A 45 7.21 -28.61 -19.05
N THR A 46 7.14 -27.38 -19.57
CA THR A 46 7.87 -26.99 -20.79
C THR A 46 9.39 -26.97 -20.55
N LEU A 47 9.81 -26.57 -19.35
CA LEU A 47 11.22 -26.58 -18.97
C LEU A 47 11.75 -28.01 -18.82
N ALA A 48 10.97 -28.92 -18.24
CA ALA A 48 11.32 -30.34 -18.13
C ALA A 48 11.52 -30.97 -19.51
N GLN A 49 10.60 -30.71 -20.45
CA GLN A 49 10.71 -31.15 -21.83
C GLN A 49 11.95 -30.56 -22.53
N SER A 50 12.23 -29.27 -22.30
CA SER A 50 13.40 -28.62 -22.89
C SER A 50 14.73 -29.17 -22.36
N LEU A 51 14.77 -29.57 -21.08
CA LEU A 51 15.94 -30.12 -20.42
C LEU A 51 16.08 -31.64 -20.58
N ASP A 52 15.07 -32.30 -21.15
CA ASP A 52 14.98 -33.77 -21.28
C ASP A 52 15.07 -34.49 -19.92
N VAL A 53 14.30 -33.99 -18.94
CA VAL A 53 14.27 -34.54 -17.58
C VAL A 53 12.86 -34.94 -17.18
N SER A 54 12.78 -35.97 -16.33
CA SER A 54 11.52 -36.45 -15.73
C SER A 54 11.57 -36.22 -14.22
N PRO A 55 11.11 -35.06 -13.72
CA PRO A 55 11.10 -34.80 -12.28
C PRO A 55 10.14 -35.74 -11.55
N GLU A 56 10.50 -36.11 -10.33
CA GLU A 56 9.62 -36.93 -9.48
C GLU A 56 8.40 -36.14 -9.03
N ASN A 57 7.24 -36.80 -9.01
CA ASN A 57 6.02 -36.23 -8.47
C ASN A 57 6.05 -36.36 -6.93
N GLU A 58 6.21 -35.24 -6.22
CA GLU A 58 6.06 -35.23 -4.77
C GLU A 58 4.56 -35.30 -4.39
N ASN A 59 4.17 -36.38 -3.71
CA ASN A 59 2.84 -36.56 -3.10
C ASN A 59 1.63 -36.37 -4.04
N GLY A 60 1.76 -36.74 -5.32
CA GLY A 60 0.67 -36.65 -6.30
C GLY A 60 0.39 -35.23 -6.82
N THR A 61 1.28 -34.28 -6.54
CA THR A 61 1.25 -32.93 -7.09
C THR A 61 2.04 -32.89 -8.40
N SER A 62 1.65 -32.01 -9.33
CA SER A 62 2.45 -31.79 -10.54
C SER A 62 3.83 -31.21 -10.18
N PRO A 63 4.91 -31.58 -10.88
CA PRO A 63 6.25 -31.07 -10.60
C PRO A 63 6.32 -29.54 -10.74
N ASN A 64 6.94 -28.87 -9.78
CA ASN A 64 7.24 -27.43 -9.88
C ASN A 64 8.62 -27.21 -10.54
N VAL A 65 8.97 -25.94 -10.78
CA VAL A 65 10.24 -25.57 -11.42
C VAL A 65 11.44 -26.10 -10.62
N ASP A 66 11.39 -26.10 -9.29
CA ASP A 66 12.47 -26.62 -8.46
C ASP A 66 12.66 -28.13 -8.58
N ALA A 67 11.59 -28.91 -8.72
CA ALA A 67 11.67 -30.34 -9.01
C ALA A 67 12.37 -30.58 -10.37
N VAL A 68 12.07 -29.75 -11.37
CA VAL A 68 12.73 -29.81 -12.70
C VAL A 68 14.21 -29.47 -12.59
N VAL A 69 14.55 -28.40 -11.86
CA VAL A 69 15.94 -27.99 -11.64
C VAL A 69 16.72 -29.09 -10.91
N ARG A 70 16.16 -29.66 -9.83
CA ARG A 70 16.77 -30.77 -9.09
C ARG A 70 17.04 -31.97 -10.00
N ALA A 71 16.04 -32.42 -10.76
CA ALA A 71 16.19 -33.54 -11.69
C ALA A 71 17.29 -33.30 -12.74
N HIS A 72 17.43 -32.07 -13.24
CA HIS A 72 18.51 -31.71 -14.17
C HIS A 72 19.89 -31.77 -13.53
N LEU A 73 20.02 -31.28 -12.29
CA LEU A 73 21.28 -31.31 -11.56
C LEU A 73 21.68 -32.74 -11.17
N ASP A 74 20.73 -33.56 -10.74
CA ASP A 74 20.95 -34.98 -10.41
C ASP A 74 21.39 -35.78 -11.64
N GLY A 75 20.92 -35.40 -12.83
CA GLY A 75 21.39 -35.91 -14.12
C GLY A 75 22.79 -35.43 -14.56
N GLY A 76 23.48 -34.64 -13.74
CA GLY A 76 24.79 -34.05 -14.06
C GLY A 76 24.74 -32.76 -14.88
N GLY A 77 23.56 -32.16 -15.02
CA GLY A 77 23.34 -30.89 -15.67
C GLY A 77 23.92 -29.70 -14.90
N ASN A 78 24.07 -28.56 -15.57
CA ASN A 78 24.57 -27.33 -14.97
C ASN A 78 23.43 -26.30 -14.82
N ILE A 79 23.28 -25.72 -13.63
CA ILE A 79 22.27 -24.68 -13.34
C ILE A 79 22.29 -23.52 -14.35
N LYS A 80 23.47 -23.11 -14.83
CA LYS A 80 23.63 -22.03 -15.82
C LYS A 80 22.96 -22.35 -17.17
N SER A 81 22.77 -23.63 -17.49
CA SER A 81 22.08 -24.05 -18.73
C SER A 81 20.56 -23.94 -18.64
N VAL A 82 20.00 -23.80 -17.43
CA VAL A 82 18.56 -23.69 -17.19
C VAL A 82 18.04 -22.31 -17.59
N TYR A 83 18.72 -21.23 -17.18
CA TYR A 83 18.26 -19.86 -17.42
C TYR A 83 18.04 -19.51 -18.91
N PRO A 84 18.93 -19.85 -19.86
CA PRO A 84 18.67 -19.61 -21.28
C PRO A 84 17.41 -20.32 -21.80
N LYS A 85 17.12 -21.53 -21.32
CA LYS A 85 15.92 -22.30 -21.70
C LYS A 85 14.67 -21.71 -21.08
N ALA A 86 14.70 -21.39 -19.78
CA ALA A 86 13.60 -20.70 -19.11
C ALA A 86 13.29 -19.35 -19.77
N LYS A 87 14.31 -18.56 -20.10
CA LYS A 87 14.17 -17.30 -20.84
C LYS A 87 13.47 -17.49 -22.20
N ALA A 88 13.81 -18.54 -22.94
CA ALA A 88 13.16 -18.83 -24.22
C ALA A 88 11.66 -19.11 -24.05
N ILE A 89 11.28 -19.86 -23.01
CA ILE A 89 9.87 -20.15 -22.67
C ILE A 89 9.15 -18.85 -22.25
N LEU A 90 9.78 -18.05 -21.39
CA LEU A 90 9.22 -16.78 -20.89
C LEU A 90 9.01 -15.73 -21.99
N ARG A 91 9.72 -15.84 -23.13
CA ARG A 91 9.57 -14.95 -24.29
C ARG A 91 8.65 -15.50 -25.38
N ALA A 92 8.06 -16.67 -25.16
CA ALA A 92 7.07 -17.20 -26.09
C ALA A 92 5.85 -16.27 -26.15
N PRO A 93 5.16 -16.16 -27.30
CA PRO A 93 3.95 -15.35 -27.45
C PRO A 93 2.77 -16.03 -26.75
N LEU A 94 2.75 -15.93 -25.43
CA LEU A 94 1.76 -16.51 -24.54
C LEU A 94 0.63 -15.52 -24.31
N LYS A 95 -0.59 -16.02 -24.11
CA LYS A 95 -1.76 -15.18 -23.84
C LYS A 95 -2.08 -15.18 -22.35
N PRO A 96 -2.36 -14.01 -21.75
CA PRO A 96 -2.80 -13.94 -20.36
C PRO A 96 -4.16 -14.64 -20.19
N GLY A 97 -4.29 -15.40 -19.09
CA GLY A 97 -5.53 -16.08 -18.76
C GLY A 97 -6.63 -15.13 -18.24
N PRO A 98 -7.80 -15.68 -17.87
CA PRO A 98 -8.93 -14.90 -17.38
C PRO A 98 -8.64 -14.12 -16.08
N ASN A 99 -7.78 -14.61 -15.18
CA ASN A 99 -7.48 -13.91 -13.93
C ASN A 99 -6.64 -12.66 -14.18
N LEU A 100 -5.59 -12.76 -15.00
CA LEU A 100 -4.76 -11.60 -15.36
C LEU A 100 -5.54 -10.57 -16.16
N ARG A 101 -6.40 -11.00 -17.10
CA ARG A 101 -7.33 -10.10 -17.80
C ARG A 101 -8.29 -9.41 -16.84
N ALA A 102 -8.81 -10.12 -15.84
CA ALA A 102 -9.72 -9.53 -14.85
C ALA A 102 -9.02 -8.47 -13.99
N LEU A 103 -7.77 -8.69 -13.59
CA LEU A 103 -6.94 -7.69 -12.90
C LEU A 103 -6.70 -6.46 -13.78
N ALA A 104 -6.36 -6.67 -15.05
CA ALA A 104 -6.10 -5.59 -15.99
C ALA A 104 -7.33 -4.72 -16.29
N GLU A 105 -8.54 -5.30 -16.19
CA GLU A 105 -9.79 -4.56 -16.34
C GLU A 105 -10.06 -3.57 -15.19
N ILE A 106 -9.41 -3.74 -14.02
CA ILE A 106 -9.56 -2.84 -12.86
C ILE A 106 -8.57 -1.68 -12.98
N THR A 107 -9.02 -0.58 -13.57
CA THR A 107 -8.15 0.58 -13.88
C THR A 107 -7.84 1.49 -12.69
N SER A 108 -8.34 1.17 -11.50
CA SER A 108 -8.06 1.92 -10.27
C SER A 108 -6.68 1.59 -9.67
N PHE A 109 -6.09 0.45 -10.02
CA PHE A 109 -4.74 0.10 -9.56
C PHE A 109 -3.68 0.91 -10.30
N ARG A 110 -2.79 1.56 -9.55
CA ARG A 110 -1.71 2.41 -10.09
C ARG A 110 -0.34 1.78 -9.99
N LEU A 111 -0.17 0.84 -9.08
CA LEU A 111 1.06 0.08 -8.87
C LEU A 111 0.71 -1.37 -8.58
N PHE A 112 1.31 -2.29 -9.32
CA PHE A 112 1.29 -3.73 -9.09
C PHE A 112 2.66 -4.18 -8.61
N VAL A 113 2.73 -4.98 -7.55
CA VAL A 113 3.96 -5.67 -7.16
C VAL A 113 3.86 -7.12 -7.58
N ASN A 114 4.65 -7.50 -8.58
CA ASN A 114 4.75 -8.87 -9.06
C ASN A 114 5.84 -9.60 -8.27
N LEU A 115 5.44 -10.61 -7.48
CA LEU A 115 6.37 -11.48 -6.77
C LEU A 115 6.79 -12.69 -7.60
N THR A 116 6.55 -12.68 -8.92
CA THR A 116 6.84 -13.80 -9.80
C THR A 116 7.67 -13.35 -11.00
N ILE A 117 8.10 -14.32 -11.80
CA ILE A 117 8.81 -14.09 -13.06
C ILE A 117 7.87 -14.13 -14.27
N CYS A 118 6.56 -14.24 -14.05
CA CYS A 118 5.55 -14.29 -15.11
C CYS A 118 5.43 -12.91 -15.79
N PRO A 119 5.63 -12.81 -17.11
CA PRO A 119 5.55 -11.55 -17.86
C PRO A 119 4.13 -11.24 -18.38
N LEU A 120 3.14 -12.07 -18.04
CA LEU A 120 1.81 -11.99 -18.66
C LEU A 120 0.94 -10.87 -18.10
N LEU A 121 1.29 -10.30 -16.95
CA LEU A 121 0.55 -9.17 -16.39
C LEU A 121 0.76 -7.91 -17.26
N ASP A 122 1.99 -7.71 -17.74
CA ASP A 122 2.35 -6.59 -18.61
C ASP A 122 1.56 -6.67 -19.92
N GLU A 123 1.53 -7.86 -20.52
CA GLU A 123 0.74 -8.15 -21.73
C GLU A 123 -0.77 -7.96 -21.48
N ALA A 124 -1.28 -8.29 -20.29
CA ALA A 124 -2.68 -8.12 -19.95
C ALA A 124 -3.06 -6.63 -19.80
N LEU A 125 -2.17 -5.82 -19.23
CA LEU A 125 -2.37 -4.38 -19.02
C LEU A 125 -2.14 -3.57 -20.31
N GLY A 126 -1.30 -4.04 -21.22
CA GLY A 126 -1.02 -3.43 -22.52
C GLY A 126 -0.06 -2.24 -22.45
N ASP A 127 -0.41 -1.19 -21.71
CA ASP A 127 0.31 0.10 -21.67
C ASP A 127 1.01 0.37 -20.31
N ALA A 128 1.39 -0.67 -19.58
CA ALA A 128 2.02 -0.50 -18.27
C ALA A 128 3.50 -0.11 -18.34
N SER A 129 3.96 0.71 -17.39
CA SER A 129 5.38 0.96 -17.16
C SER A 129 6.00 -0.20 -16.38
N GLU A 130 7.05 -0.82 -16.91
CA GLU A 130 7.78 -1.90 -16.24
C GLU A 130 8.95 -1.37 -15.40
N LEU A 131 9.06 -1.83 -14.15
CA LEU A 131 10.27 -1.68 -13.33
C LEU A 131 10.72 -3.03 -12.83
N VAL A 132 12.00 -3.34 -13.02
CA VAL A 132 12.56 -4.67 -12.72
C VAL A 132 13.64 -4.54 -11.65
N TYR A 133 13.40 -5.17 -10.50
CA TYR A 133 14.40 -5.25 -9.45
C TYR A 133 15.46 -6.32 -9.76
N SER A 134 16.72 -6.03 -9.42
CA SER A 134 17.80 -7.00 -9.41
C SER A 134 18.73 -6.75 -8.22
N PRO A 135 19.16 -7.79 -7.47
CA PRO A 135 20.09 -7.63 -6.35
C PRO A 135 21.43 -6.96 -6.71
N ASP A 136 21.90 -7.14 -7.94
CA ASP A 136 23.18 -6.58 -8.42
C ASP A 136 23.07 -5.12 -8.87
N ALA A 137 21.86 -4.71 -9.26
CA ALA A 137 21.57 -3.40 -9.82
C ALA A 137 20.14 -3.03 -9.40
N PRO A 138 19.94 -2.65 -8.12
CA PRO A 138 18.62 -2.36 -7.60
C PRO A 138 18.04 -1.15 -8.33
N VAL A 139 16.92 -1.37 -9.01
CA VAL A 139 16.04 -0.32 -9.51
C VAL A 139 15.00 -0.06 -8.43
N ASP A 140 14.59 1.20 -8.26
CA ASP A 140 13.55 1.62 -7.32
C ASP A 140 12.51 2.49 -8.05
N LEU A 141 11.40 2.80 -7.39
CA LEU A 141 10.47 3.83 -7.84
C LEU A 141 11.16 5.21 -7.87
N PRO A 142 10.74 6.13 -8.76
CA PRO A 142 11.18 7.51 -8.71
C PRO A 142 10.90 8.14 -7.33
N SER A 143 11.86 8.88 -6.76
CA SER A 143 11.70 9.49 -5.42
C SER A 143 10.57 10.53 -5.34
N THR A 144 10.12 11.05 -6.48
CA THR A 144 9.02 12.02 -6.60
C THR A 144 7.70 11.38 -7.05
N ILE A 145 7.57 10.06 -6.94
CA ILE A 145 6.40 9.32 -7.43
C ILE A 145 5.13 9.76 -6.68
N GLN A 146 4.05 9.98 -7.44
CA GLN A 146 2.70 10.22 -6.92
C GLN A 146 1.75 9.26 -7.64
N LEU A 147 1.41 8.13 -7.00
CA LEU A 147 0.66 7.05 -7.64
C LEU A 147 -0.69 7.50 -8.23
N ASP A 148 -1.37 8.44 -7.57
CA ASP A 148 -2.66 9.01 -7.97
C ASP A 148 -2.58 9.86 -9.24
N THR A 149 -1.38 10.33 -9.60
CA THR A 149 -1.15 11.13 -10.82
C THR A 149 -0.73 10.30 -12.03
N LEU A 150 -0.48 9.00 -11.85
CA LEU A 150 -0.01 8.13 -12.92
C LEU A 150 -1.09 7.91 -13.98
N GLU A 151 -0.79 8.29 -15.23
CA GLU A 151 -1.65 8.02 -16.39
C GLU A 151 -1.77 6.52 -16.68
N GLN A 152 -0.65 5.80 -16.56
CA GLN A 152 -0.54 4.36 -16.77
C GLN A 152 0.00 3.65 -15.53
N PRO A 153 -0.45 2.42 -15.23
CA PRO A 153 0.01 1.70 -14.05
C PRO A 153 1.47 1.28 -14.18
N ILE A 154 2.13 1.12 -13.02
CA ILE A 154 3.47 0.53 -12.94
C ILE A 154 3.34 -0.94 -12.55
N VAL A 155 4.04 -1.83 -13.25
CA VAL A 155 4.29 -3.20 -12.80
C VAL A 155 5.72 -3.28 -12.28
N TYR A 156 5.84 -3.56 -11.00
CA TYR A 156 7.12 -3.71 -10.31
C TYR A 156 7.44 -5.19 -10.14
N HIS A 157 8.40 -5.71 -10.92
CA HIS A 157 8.89 -7.08 -10.84
C HIS A 157 9.93 -7.21 -9.73
N LEU A 158 9.46 -7.50 -8.52
CA LEU A 158 10.31 -7.61 -7.34
C LEU A 158 11.22 -8.85 -7.38
N MET A 159 10.81 -9.88 -8.13
CA MET A 159 11.58 -11.11 -8.33
C MET A 159 12.37 -11.13 -9.65
N GLY A 160 12.57 -9.97 -10.25
CA GLY A 160 13.33 -9.81 -11.49
C GLY A 160 12.57 -10.24 -12.73
N ALA A 161 13.22 -10.08 -13.89
CA ALA A 161 12.66 -10.37 -15.20
C ALA A 161 13.55 -11.32 -16.02
N PRO A 162 12.99 -12.02 -17.01
CA PRO A 162 13.70 -13.07 -17.76
C PRO A 162 14.98 -12.56 -18.44
N SER A 163 16.12 -13.08 -18.00
CA SER A 163 17.46 -12.69 -18.46
C SER A 163 18.29 -13.93 -18.86
N ALA A 164 19.38 -13.74 -19.60
CA ALA A 164 20.30 -14.86 -19.89
C ALA A 164 21.27 -15.16 -18.72
N ARG A 165 21.28 -14.28 -17.72
CA ARG A 165 22.01 -14.37 -16.45
C ARG A 165 21.03 -14.68 -15.31
N PRO A 166 21.49 -15.26 -14.19
CA PRO A 166 20.68 -15.54 -13.01
C PRO A 166 20.30 -14.25 -12.24
N ASN A 167 19.59 -13.36 -12.90
CA ASN A 167 19.17 -12.06 -12.37
C ASN A 167 17.65 -12.00 -12.18
N TYR A 168 17.01 -13.16 -11.97
CA TYR A 168 15.58 -13.31 -11.67
C TYR A 168 15.36 -14.59 -10.86
N ALA A 169 14.32 -14.61 -10.04
CA ALA A 169 14.06 -15.70 -9.11
C ALA A 169 13.36 -16.90 -9.78
N LEU A 170 14.14 -17.74 -10.46
CA LEU A 170 13.61 -18.93 -11.15
C LEU A 170 13.35 -20.11 -10.20
N SER A 171 14.23 -20.27 -9.21
CA SER A 171 14.21 -21.36 -8.23
C SER A 171 14.08 -20.84 -6.80
N GLU A 172 13.86 -21.75 -5.84
CA GLU A 172 13.83 -21.44 -4.40
C GLU A 172 15.14 -20.82 -3.92
N ILE A 173 16.29 -21.27 -4.43
CA ILE A 173 17.59 -20.67 -4.07
C ILE A 173 17.69 -19.23 -4.59
N ASP A 174 17.21 -18.96 -5.80
CA ASP A 174 17.19 -17.59 -6.32
C ASP A 174 16.23 -16.73 -5.49
N THR A 175 15.05 -17.26 -5.14
CA THR A 175 14.07 -16.56 -4.31
C THR A 175 14.66 -16.20 -2.94
N LEU A 176 15.44 -17.10 -2.34
CA LEU A 176 16.16 -16.84 -1.09
C LEU A 176 17.18 -15.72 -1.24
N GLU A 177 17.99 -15.72 -2.31
CA GLU A 177 18.98 -14.67 -2.55
C GLU A 177 18.32 -13.30 -2.79
N PHE A 178 17.20 -13.25 -3.52
CA PHE A 178 16.42 -12.03 -3.73
C PHE A 178 15.89 -11.46 -2.41
N VAL A 179 15.27 -12.31 -1.59
CA VAL A 179 14.69 -11.89 -0.29
C VAL A 179 15.77 -11.51 0.72
N THR A 180 16.93 -12.16 0.70
CA THR A 180 18.10 -11.76 1.48
C THR A 180 18.62 -10.40 1.02
N ALA A 181 18.68 -10.13 -0.29
CA ALA A 181 19.10 -8.84 -0.80
C ALA A 181 18.16 -7.70 -0.38
N LEU A 182 16.83 -7.94 -0.34
CA LEU A 182 15.84 -6.98 0.13
C LEU A 182 15.97 -6.62 1.62
N GLN A 183 16.66 -7.44 2.41
CA GLN A 183 16.97 -7.13 3.82
C GLN A 183 18.17 -6.19 3.99
N ASN A 184 18.96 -5.98 2.93
CA ASN A 184 20.09 -5.05 2.96
C ASN A 184 19.60 -3.64 2.60
N PRO A 185 19.70 -2.64 3.49
CA PRO A 185 19.24 -1.27 3.22
C PRO A 185 19.85 -0.60 1.99
N GLU A 186 21.07 -1.00 1.59
CA GLU A 186 21.74 -0.47 0.39
C GLU A 186 21.21 -1.08 -0.91
N ARG A 187 20.53 -2.23 -0.83
CA ARG A 187 19.97 -2.94 -1.98
C ARG A 187 18.46 -2.90 -2.01
N GLN A 188 17.81 -2.58 -0.89
CA GLN A 188 16.37 -2.47 -0.80
C GLN A 188 15.87 -1.27 -1.64
N PRO A 189 14.81 -1.44 -2.45
CA PRO A 189 14.13 -0.33 -3.10
C PRO A 189 13.30 0.44 -2.06
N ASN A 190 13.93 1.39 -1.38
CA ASN A 190 13.37 2.08 -0.24
C ASN A 190 12.09 2.86 -0.58
N VAL A 191 12.01 3.49 -1.74
CA VAL A 191 10.82 4.25 -2.15
C VAL A 191 9.62 3.31 -2.36
N LEU A 192 9.85 2.16 -3.01
CA LEU A 192 8.82 1.11 -3.09
C LEU A 192 8.36 0.65 -1.70
N PHE A 193 9.29 0.34 -0.80
CA PHE A 193 8.94 -0.18 0.51
C PHE A 193 8.21 0.84 1.39
N ASP A 194 8.53 2.13 1.26
CA ASP A 194 7.81 3.22 1.93
C ASP A 194 6.37 3.36 1.37
N GLU A 195 6.18 3.29 0.05
CA GLU A 195 4.85 3.33 -0.56
C GLU A 195 4.03 2.08 -0.22
N LEU A 196 4.68 0.90 -0.19
CA LEU A 196 4.05 -0.33 0.26
C LEU A 196 3.61 -0.19 1.71
N LYS A 197 4.47 0.28 2.62
CA LYS A 197 4.15 0.44 4.05
C LYS A 197 2.95 1.33 4.32
N THR A 198 2.72 2.35 3.49
CA THR A 198 1.68 3.37 3.70
C THR A 198 0.38 3.09 2.94
N SER A 199 0.36 2.08 2.07
CA SER A 199 -0.80 1.70 1.26
C SER A 199 -1.56 0.51 1.84
N ASN A 200 -2.81 0.29 1.45
CA ASN A 200 -3.50 -0.96 1.74
C ASN A 200 -2.99 -2.04 0.78
N LEU A 201 -2.61 -3.20 1.31
CA LEU A 201 -2.04 -4.28 0.52
C LEU A 201 -3.08 -5.34 0.21
N LEU A 202 -3.12 -5.74 -1.04
CA LEU A 202 -3.97 -6.83 -1.50
C LEU A 202 -3.09 -7.98 -1.99
N LEU A 203 -2.84 -8.96 -1.12
CA LEU A 203 -2.08 -10.17 -1.44
C LEU A 203 -2.98 -11.14 -2.19
N ILE A 204 -2.67 -11.42 -3.46
CA ILE A 204 -3.48 -12.29 -4.32
C ILE A 204 -2.64 -13.46 -4.80
N GLY A 205 -3.11 -14.67 -4.51
CA GLY A 205 -2.48 -15.90 -4.98
C GLY A 205 -1.04 -16.09 -4.49
N PHE A 206 -0.77 -15.77 -3.22
CA PHE A 206 0.57 -15.70 -2.65
C PHE A 206 1.41 -16.98 -2.84
N GLY A 207 0.89 -18.18 -2.58
CA GLY A 207 1.44 -19.45 -3.08
C GLY A 207 2.88 -19.84 -2.70
N TYR A 208 3.55 -19.04 -1.89
CA TYR A 208 4.90 -19.27 -1.41
C TYR A 208 4.88 -19.95 -0.03
N PRO A 209 5.98 -20.62 0.38
CA PRO A 209 6.11 -21.16 1.72
C PRO A 209 5.79 -20.13 2.81
N ASP A 210 5.10 -20.57 3.86
CA ASP A 210 4.60 -19.72 4.95
C ASP A 210 5.69 -18.83 5.58
N TRP A 211 6.91 -19.35 5.74
CA TRP A 211 8.02 -18.55 6.25
C TRP A 211 8.33 -17.34 5.36
N LEU A 212 8.31 -17.50 4.04
CA LEU A 212 8.63 -16.42 3.10
C LEU A 212 7.58 -15.31 3.16
N GLY A 213 6.28 -15.67 3.24
CA GLY A 213 5.21 -14.70 3.45
C GLY A 213 5.39 -13.88 4.73
N ARG A 214 5.79 -14.54 5.82
CA ARG A 214 6.04 -13.85 7.10
C ARG A 214 7.23 -12.88 7.01
N PHE A 215 8.31 -13.27 6.33
CA PHE A 215 9.47 -12.39 6.13
C PHE A 215 9.14 -11.21 5.23
N LEU A 216 8.44 -11.43 4.11
CA LEU A 216 8.00 -10.34 3.23
C LEU A 216 7.11 -9.35 3.97
N LEU A 217 6.13 -9.83 4.76
CA LEU A 217 5.30 -8.95 5.59
C LEU A 217 6.14 -8.17 6.62
N ARG A 218 7.13 -8.81 7.25
CA ARG A 218 8.02 -8.14 8.21
C ARG A 218 8.88 -7.07 7.54
N LEU A 219 9.33 -7.32 6.31
CA LEU A 219 10.11 -6.39 5.49
C LEU A 219 9.26 -5.19 5.10
N ILE A 220 8.05 -5.41 4.59
CA ILE A 220 7.14 -4.34 4.15
C ILE A 220 6.75 -3.43 5.31
N LYS A 221 6.37 -4.00 6.46
CA LYS A 221 6.03 -3.20 7.65
C LYS A 221 7.22 -2.40 8.19
N ASN A 222 8.42 -2.96 8.06
CA ASN A 222 9.64 -2.46 8.71
C ASN A 222 9.45 -2.21 10.24
N ALA A 223 8.54 -2.97 10.86
CA ALA A 223 8.22 -2.95 12.29
C ALA A 223 7.82 -4.37 12.74
N PRO A 224 7.73 -4.65 14.05
CA PRO A 224 7.19 -5.94 14.52
C PRO A 224 5.83 -6.23 13.88
N ILE A 225 5.56 -7.46 13.44
CA ILE A 225 4.34 -7.81 12.68
C ILE A 225 3.05 -7.49 13.45
N ASN A 226 3.12 -7.66 14.78
CA ASN A 226 2.04 -7.39 15.73
C ASN A 226 1.95 -5.92 16.17
N SER A 227 2.78 -5.03 15.61
CA SER A 227 2.60 -3.59 15.81
C SER A 227 1.23 -3.18 15.25
N HIS A 228 0.61 -2.21 15.90
CA HIS A 228 -0.68 -1.64 15.50
C HIS A 228 -0.52 -0.71 14.27
N GLU A 229 0.30 -1.10 13.31
CA GLU A 229 0.36 -0.40 12.02
C GLU A 229 -1.00 -0.52 11.32
N THR A 230 -1.38 0.56 10.65
CA THR A 230 -2.74 0.86 10.23
C THR A 230 -3.04 0.46 8.79
N GLN A 231 -2.03 -0.05 8.10
CA GLN A 231 -2.15 -0.63 6.77
C GLN A 231 -3.14 -1.80 6.79
N GLY A 232 -4.21 -1.68 6.00
CA GLY A 232 -5.11 -2.79 5.73
C GLY A 232 -4.39 -3.87 4.92
N LEU A 233 -4.55 -5.12 5.32
CA LEU A 233 -3.96 -6.27 4.65
C LEU A 233 -5.05 -7.24 4.24
N PHE A 234 -5.23 -7.45 2.94
CA PHE A 234 -6.30 -8.29 2.41
C PHE A 234 -5.71 -9.49 1.71
N LEU A 235 -6.15 -10.67 2.09
CA LEU A 235 -5.83 -11.92 1.42
C LEU A 235 -6.95 -12.25 0.42
N GLY A 236 -6.63 -12.06 -0.86
CA GLY A 236 -7.51 -12.37 -1.98
C GLY A 236 -7.52 -13.86 -2.29
N GLY A 237 -8.02 -14.66 -1.34
CA GLY A 237 -8.21 -16.10 -1.46
C GLY A 237 -7.45 -16.93 -0.42
N ARG A 238 -7.94 -18.16 -0.20
CA ARG A 238 -7.31 -19.19 0.64
C ARG A 238 -7.07 -20.44 -0.20
N GLU A 239 -5.82 -20.66 -0.60
CA GLU A 239 -5.40 -21.92 -1.20
C GLU A 239 -5.17 -22.98 -0.11
N ALA A 240 -5.35 -24.27 -0.42
CA ALA A 240 -5.22 -25.35 0.56
C ALA A 240 -3.87 -25.38 1.29
N HIS A 241 -2.79 -25.03 0.59
CA HIS A 241 -1.42 -24.99 1.11
C HIS A 241 -1.11 -23.73 1.94
N ASP A 242 -1.89 -22.66 1.80
CA ASP A 242 -1.65 -21.37 2.45
C ASP A 242 -2.37 -21.23 3.80
N THR A 243 -3.05 -22.29 4.27
CA THR A 243 -3.88 -22.24 5.49
C THR A 243 -3.13 -21.70 6.72
N SER A 244 -1.87 -22.12 6.92
CA SER A 244 -1.03 -21.66 8.03
C SER A 244 -0.72 -20.16 7.93
N PHE A 245 -0.40 -19.68 6.73
CA PHE A 245 -0.10 -18.28 6.48
C PHE A 245 -1.34 -17.39 6.63
N CYS A 246 -2.48 -17.81 6.06
CA CYS A 246 -3.76 -17.11 6.25
C CYS A 246 -4.14 -17.01 7.73
N HIS A 247 -3.98 -18.10 8.50
CA HIS A 247 -4.20 -18.08 9.94
C HIS A 247 -3.24 -17.15 10.66
N PHE A 248 -1.97 -17.13 10.27
CA PHE A 248 -0.98 -16.21 10.82
C PHE A 248 -1.40 -14.75 10.58
N VAL A 249 -1.71 -14.39 9.34
CA VAL A 249 -2.09 -13.02 8.97
C VAL A 249 -3.35 -12.57 9.71
N THR A 250 -4.43 -13.35 9.62
CA THR A 250 -5.72 -13.03 10.28
C THR A 250 -5.62 -12.99 11.81
N ARG A 251 -4.63 -13.67 12.41
CA ARG A 251 -4.42 -13.67 13.85
C ARG A 251 -3.52 -12.53 14.35
N TYR A 252 -2.43 -12.26 13.64
CA TYR A 252 -1.33 -11.42 14.12
C TYR A 252 -1.26 -10.06 13.45
N CYS A 253 -1.80 -9.90 12.24
CA CYS A 253 -1.96 -8.58 11.64
C CYS A 253 -3.28 -7.98 12.15
N ALA A 254 -3.19 -6.78 12.72
CA ALA A 254 -4.39 -5.96 12.92
C ALA A 254 -5.04 -5.71 11.55
N ASP A 255 -6.35 -5.60 11.51
CA ASP A 255 -7.04 -5.08 10.33
C ASP A 255 -6.84 -5.91 9.05
N ALA A 256 -6.66 -7.23 9.23
CA ALA A 256 -6.53 -8.18 8.14
C ALA A 256 -7.88 -8.72 7.66
N GLY A 257 -8.09 -8.72 6.35
CA GLY A 257 -9.22 -9.34 5.66
C GLY A 257 -8.82 -10.65 4.99
N LEU A 258 -9.76 -11.60 4.90
CA LEU A 258 -9.59 -12.84 4.17
C LEU A 258 -10.84 -13.12 3.34
N TYR A 259 -10.64 -13.30 2.03
CA TYR A 259 -11.67 -13.81 1.15
C TYR A 259 -11.72 -15.34 1.23
N GLU A 260 -12.89 -15.89 1.56
CA GLU A 260 -13.14 -17.33 1.61
C GLU A 260 -13.43 -17.85 0.18
N GLY A 261 -12.38 -18.23 -0.53
CA GLY A 261 -12.46 -18.76 -1.91
C GLY A 261 -11.09 -18.80 -2.57
N SER A 262 -11.04 -19.15 -3.86
CA SER A 262 -9.80 -19.10 -4.64
C SER A 262 -9.43 -17.66 -5.03
N ALA A 263 -8.16 -17.45 -5.37
CA ALA A 263 -7.70 -16.14 -5.81
C ALA A 263 -8.37 -15.67 -7.11
N GLY A 264 -8.65 -16.59 -8.03
CA GLY A 264 -9.38 -16.28 -9.26
C GLY A 264 -10.87 -15.94 -9.03
N GLU A 265 -11.53 -16.55 -8.05
CA GLU A 265 -12.89 -16.15 -7.65
C GLU A 265 -12.89 -14.74 -7.07
N PHE A 266 -11.97 -14.46 -6.15
CA PHE A 266 -11.82 -13.13 -5.55
C PHE A 266 -11.62 -12.03 -6.60
N VAL A 267 -10.66 -12.20 -7.53
CA VAL A 267 -10.38 -11.18 -8.56
C VAL A 267 -11.59 -10.95 -9.46
N ARG A 268 -12.27 -12.02 -9.87
CA ARG A 268 -13.48 -11.89 -10.71
C ARG A 268 -14.58 -11.14 -9.97
N GLU A 269 -14.82 -11.47 -8.71
CA GLU A 269 -15.81 -10.79 -7.89
C GLU A 269 -15.45 -9.31 -7.64
N LEU A 270 -14.19 -9.02 -7.33
CA LEU A 270 -13.70 -7.67 -7.11
C LEU A 270 -13.91 -6.81 -8.37
N ARG A 271 -13.53 -7.33 -9.53
CA ARG A 271 -13.75 -6.67 -10.82
C ARG A 271 -15.23 -6.41 -11.07
N ASP A 272 -16.07 -7.43 -10.92
CA ASP A 272 -17.49 -7.32 -11.27
C ASP A 272 -18.18 -6.26 -10.40
N ARG A 273 -17.88 -6.25 -9.09
CA ARG A 273 -18.37 -5.22 -8.16
C ARG A 273 -17.79 -3.83 -8.47
N TRP A 274 -16.49 -3.73 -8.79
CA TRP A 274 -15.86 -2.47 -9.17
C TRP A 274 -16.50 -1.87 -10.42
N ARG A 275 -16.84 -2.69 -11.42
CA ARG A 275 -17.58 -2.26 -12.62
C ARG A 275 -18.96 -1.71 -12.28
N GLU A 276 -19.68 -2.36 -11.37
CA GLU A 276 -20.99 -1.89 -10.92
C GLU A 276 -20.91 -0.54 -10.20
N THR A 277 -19.93 -0.35 -9.30
CA THR A 277 -19.71 0.92 -8.59
C THR A 277 -19.32 2.03 -9.55
N SER A 278 -18.37 1.75 -10.45
CA SER A 278 -17.91 2.70 -11.48
C SER A 278 -19.04 3.13 -12.41
N ARG A 279 -19.94 2.20 -12.78
CA ARG A 279 -21.11 2.49 -13.63
C ARG A 279 -22.19 3.29 -12.89
N LYS A 280 -22.37 3.09 -11.59
CA LYS A 280 -23.31 3.86 -10.75
C LYS A 280 -22.79 5.29 -10.47
N GLY A 281 -21.48 5.47 -10.30
CA GLY A 281 -20.83 6.78 -10.14
C GLY A 281 -20.96 7.68 -11.38
N ALA A 282 -21.16 7.11 -12.57
CA ALA A 282 -21.37 7.85 -13.81
C ALA A 282 -22.83 8.36 -14.02
N ALA A 283 -23.80 7.96 -13.18
CA ALA A 283 -25.23 8.21 -13.40
C ALA A 283 -25.97 8.96 -12.28
N GLY A 284 -25.28 9.41 -11.21
CA GLY A 284 -25.86 10.27 -10.17
C GLY A 284 -25.20 11.65 -10.14
N PRO A 285 -25.86 12.71 -9.64
CA PRO A 285 -25.16 13.94 -9.28
C PRO A 285 -24.14 13.57 -8.21
N GLY A 286 -22.87 13.55 -8.57
CA GLY A 286 -21.78 13.15 -7.70
C GLY A 286 -21.86 13.89 -6.37
N GLY A 287 -22.09 13.16 -5.28
CA GLY A 287 -21.59 13.62 -3.99
C GLY A 287 -20.09 13.88 -4.14
N PRO A 288 -19.55 14.94 -3.52
CA PRO A 288 -18.20 15.40 -3.82
C PRO A 288 -17.20 14.26 -3.64
N ARG A 289 -16.61 13.85 -4.77
CA ARG A 289 -15.40 13.01 -4.83
C ARG A 289 -14.35 13.73 -3.99
N ARG A 290 -13.80 13.07 -2.98
CA ARG A 290 -12.76 13.62 -2.09
C ARG A 290 -11.66 14.22 -2.95
N ALA A 291 -11.40 15.51 -2.80
CA ALA A 291 -10.19 16.10 -3.35
C ALA A 291 -9.02 15.56 -2.52
N PRO A 292 -8.03 14.88 -3.12
CA PRO A 292 -6.83 14.48 -2.40
C PRO A 292 -6.16 15.73 -1.83
N MET A 293 -5.61 15.64 -0.61
CA MET A 293 -4.90 16.75 -0.01
C MET A 293 -3.64 17.07 -0.83
N THR A 294 -3.55 18.32 -1.25
CA THR A 294 -2.36 18.90 -1.90
C THR A 294 -1.17 18.91 -0.94
N GLU A 295 0.01 18.71 -1.48
CA GLU A 295 1.22 18.72 -0.67
C GLU A 295 1.56 20.16 -0.22
N GLY A 296 1.78 20.35 1.08
CA GLY A 296 1.97 21.67 1.69
C GLY A 296 0.71 22.30 2.30
N ALA A 297 -0.47 21.67 2.18
CA ALA A 297 -1.67 22.17 2.83
C ALA A 297 -1.56 22.16 4.37
N ILE A 298 -2.40 22.97 5.03
CA ILE A 298 -2.58 22.96 6.48
C ILE A 298 -3.66 21.95 6.84
N PHE A 299 -3.35 21.00 7.70
CA PHE A 299 -4.31 20.00 8.17
C PHE A 299 -5.05 20.53 9.41
N LEU A 300 -6.36 20.74 9.32
CA LEU A 300 -7.22 21.02 10.47
C LEU A 300 -7.81 19.73 11.06
N SER A 301 -7.49 19.43 12.31
CA SER A 301 -8.06 18.32 13.07
C SER A 301 -9.08 18.85 14.08
N TYR A 302 -10.32 18.36 14.05
CA TYR A 302 -11.43 18.92 14.82
C TYR A 302 -12.39 17.83 15.32
N ALA A 303 -13.11 18.09 16.41
CA ALA A 303 -14.27 17.28 16.74
C ALA A 303 -15.43 17.66 15.83
N ARG A 304 -16.19 16.67 15.37
CA ARG A 304 -17.27 16.87 14.41
C ARG A 304 -18.34 17.87 14.88
N GLU A 305 -18.57 17.93 16.19
CA GLU A 305 -19.47 18.88 16.84
C GLU A 305 -19.00 20.33 16.66
N ASP A 306 -17.71 20.54 16.34
CA ASP A 306 -17.08 21.84 16.10
C ASP A 306 -16.95 22.17 14.60
N LEU A 307 -17.64 21.44 13.72
CA LEU A 307 -17.54 21.62 12.26
C LEU A 307 -17.75 23.08 11.81
N GLU A 308 -18.67 23.79 12.46
CA GLU A 308 -18.94 25.19 12.13
C GLU A 308 -17.72 26.09 12.39
N ALA A 309 -17.07 25.94 13.55
CA ALA A 309 -15.85 26.66 13.88
C ALA A 309 -14.68 26.21 12.99
N ALA A 310 -14.59 24.93 12.65
CA ALA A 310 -13.54 24.42 11.77
C ALA A 310 -13.65 24.98 10.35
N ARG A 311 -14.87 25.10 9.81
CA ARG A 311 -15.14 25.78 8.52
C ARG A 311 -14.80 27.26 8.58
N ALA A 312 -15.18 27.96 9.66
CA ALA A 312 -14.82 29.36 9.83
C ALA A 312 -13.30 29.57 9.86
N MET A 313 -12.56 28.65 10.50
CA MET A 313 -11.09 28.70 10.51
C MET A 313 -10.50 28.45 9.13
N ARG A 314 -10.99 27.44 8.40
CA ARG A 314 -10.57 27.16 7.03
C ARG A 314 -10.77 28.39 6.15
N ASP A 315 -11.99 28.90 6.10
CA ASP A 315 -12.35 30.02 5.22
C ASP A 315 -11.50 31.27 5.54
N ALA A 316 -11.27 31.54 6.83
CA ALA A 316 -10.40 32.62 7.25
C ALA A 316 -8.94 32.40 6.80
N LEU A 317 -8.37 31.21 7.00
CA LEU A 317 -6.99 30.91 6.59
C LEU A 317 -6.80 30.93 5.07
N ASP A 318 -7.80 30.46 4.32
CA ASP A 318 -7.83 30.53 2.85
C ASP A 318 -7.80 32.00 2.37
N GLU A 319 -8.49 32.93 3.04
CA GLU A 319 -8.41 34.37 2.75
C GLU A 319 -6.99 34.95 2.96
N TRP A 320 -6.19 34.34 3.85
CA TRP A 320 -4.78 34.68 4.04
C TRP A 320 -3.86 34.00 3.01
N GLY A 321 -4.41 33.23 2.06
CA GLY A 321 -3.65 32.53 1.02
C GLY A 321 -2.95 31.27 1.53
N LEU A 322 -3.40 30.71 2.64
CA LEU A 322 -2.95 29.42 3.14
C LEU A 322 -3.94 28.35 2.70
N GLU A 323 -3.50 27.34 1.97
CA GLU A 323 -4.39 26.26 1.56
C GLU A 323 -4.70 25.35 2.75
N VAL A 324 -5.99 25.22 3.07
CA VAL A 324 -6.43 24.44 4.23
C VAL A 324 -7.22 23.21 3.85
N TRP A 325 -6.82 22.08 4.41
CA TRP A 325 -7.53 20.81 4.29
C TRP A 325 -8.30 20.48 5.57
N LEU A 326 -9.58 20.10 5.39
CA LEU A 326 -10.52 19.79 6.45
C LEU A 326 -11.23 18.46 6.15
N ASP A 327 -11.20 17.51 7.09
CA ASP A 327 -11.86 16.21 6.92
C ASP A 327 -13.37 16.27 7.23
N GLU A 328 -14.21 16.63 6.25
CA GLU A 328 -15.66 16.83 6.44
C GLU A 328 -16.54 15.57 6.32
N ALA A 329 -15.97 14.37 6.16
CA ALA A 329 -16.76 13.19 5.82
C ALA A 329 -17.57 12.59 6.99
N LYS A 330 -18.77 12.08 6.68
CA LYS A 330 -19.53 11.19 7.56
C LYS A 330 -18.85 9.82 7.61
N LEU A 331 -18.17 9.52 8.71
CA LEU A 331 -17.68 8.17 9.00
C LEU A 331 -18.85 7.15 8.91
N ALA A 332 -18.76 6.20 7.98
CA ALA A 332 -19.56 5.00 8.05
C ALA A 332 -19.03 4.12 9.21
N PRO A 333 -19.90 3.44 9.97
CA PRO A 333 -19.44 2.50 10.99
C PRO A 333 -18.70 1.34 10.32
N GLY A 334 -17.37 1.25 10.49
CA GLY A 334 -16.57 0.11 10.03
C GLY A 334 -15.27 0.45 9.26
N CYS A 335 -15.11 1.66 8.74
CA CYS A 335 -13.92 1.98 7.94
C CYS A 335 -12.71 2.32 8.85
N ALA A 336 -11.55 1.68 8.64
CA ALA A 336 -10.31 2.16 9.26
C ALA A 336 -9.61 3.16 8.33
N TRP A 337 -9.57 4.41 8.80
CA TRP A 337 -9.15 5.60 8.06
C TRP A 337 -7.73 6.08 8.37
N VAL A 338 -6.97 5.32 9.15
CA VAL A 338 -5.73 5.82 9.76
C VAL A 338 -4.53 5.95 8.78
N PRO A 339 -4.36 5.14 7.71
CA PRO A 339 -3.27 5.37 6.74
C PRO A 339 -3.36 6.71 6.02
N GLU A 340 -4.57 7.20 5.76
CA GLU A 340 -4.80 8.48 5.10
C GLU A 340 -4.38 9.66 5.96
N ILE A 341 -4.76 9.61 7.24
CA ILE A 341 -4.35 10.59 8.24
C ILE A 341 -2.83 10.66 8.28
N VAL A 342 -2.17 9.51 8.33
CA VAL A 342 -0.71 9.45 8.34
C VAL A 342 -0.15 10.09 7.07
N ARG A 343 -0.61 9.70 5.87
CA ARG A 343 -0.14 10.27 4.61
C ARG A 343 -0.39 11.78 4.51
N ASN A 344 -1.57 12.24 4.91
CA ASN A 344 -1.93 13.64 4.92
C ASN A 344 -1.07 14.41 5.92
N ILE A 345 -0.84 13.89 7.13
CA ILE A 345 0.10 14.48 8.09
C ILE A 345 1.51 14.61 7.49
N HIS A 346 2.00 13.63 6.71
CA HIS A 346 3.32 13.70 6.07
C HIS A 346 3.38 14.78 4.96
N LYS A 347 2.29 14.91 4.18
CA LYS A 347 2.13 15.91 3.12
C LYS A 347 1.93 17.33 3.66
N ALA A 348 1.34 17.48 4.84
CA ALA A 348 0.99 18.78 5.41
C ALA A 348 2.21 19.66 5.67
N ALA A 349 2.04 20.98 5.54
CA ALA A 349 3.00 21.95 6.05
C ALA A 349 2.86 22.14 7.57
N ALA A 350 1.63 22.05 8.09
CA ALA A 350 1.31 22.24 9.49
C ALA A 350 0.09 21.39 9.90
N PHE A 351 0.03 20.99 11.16
CA PHE A 351 -1.09 20.30 11.78
C PHE A 351 -1.69 21.16 12.90
N VAL A 352 -2.98 21.48 12.79
CA VAL A 352 -3.70 22.38 13.70
C VAL A 352 -4.83 21.61 14.38
N PRO A 353 -4.61 21.10 15.61
CA PRO A 353 -5.69 20.52 16.39
C PRO A 353 -6.55 21.61 17.02
N LEU A 354 -7.84 21.59 16.75
CA LEU A 354 -8.84 22.45 17.40
C LEU A 354 -9.18 21.86 18.76
N ILE A 355 -9.04 22.66 19.81
CA ILE A 355 -9.31 22.30 21.20
C ILE A 355 -10.60 22.99 21.63
N SER A 356 -11.52 22.19 22.12
CA SER A 356 -12.86 22.60 22.58
C SER A 356 -13.36 21.71 23.72
N ALA A 357 -14.48 22.10 24.33
CA ALA A 357 -15.18 21.31 25.34
C ALA A 357 -15.66 19.98 24.74
N ASN A 358 -15.97 19.95 23.44
CA ASN A 358 -16.33 18.73 22.71
C ASN A 358 -15.14 17.79 22.56
N THR A 359 -13.93 18.33 22.36
CA THR A 359 -12.71 17.50 22.35
C THR A 359 -12.35 17.00 23.74
N GLU A 360 -12.60 17.77 24.81
CA GLU A 360 -12.33 17.32 26.18
C GLU A 360 -13.33 16.25 26.65
N ALA A 361 -14.62 16.44 26.36
CA ALA A 361 -15.68 15.52 26.77
C ALA A 361 -15.68 14.20 25.99
N ALA A 362 -14.95 14.13 24.88
CA ALA A 362 -14.88 12.96 24.03
C ALA A 362 -14.12 11.79 24.69
N SER A 363 -14.62 10.57 24.47
CA SER A 363 -13.88 9.36 24.81
C SER A 363 -12.60 9.24 23.98
N GLN A 364 -11.53 8.68 24.55
CA GLN A 364 -10.23 8.51 23.88
C GLN A 364 -10.29 7.65 22.60
N ASP A 365 -11.38 6.92 22.38
CA ASP A 365 -11.65 6.13 21.17
C ASP A 365 -12.08 6.98 19.96
N ARG A 366 -12.27 8.29 20.12
CA ARG A 366 -12.70 9.20 19.03
C ARG A 366 -11.56 9.46 18.05
N PHE A 367 -11.93 9.62 16.79
CA PHE A 367 -11.02 9.64 15.63
C PHE A 367 -9.88 10.66 15.74
N PHE A 368 -10.18 11.92 16.11
CA PHE A 368 -9.17 12.97 16.25
C PHE A 368 -8.09 12.64 17.29
N TYR A 369 -8.37 11.85 18.34
CA TYR A 369 -7.32 11.42 19.29
C TYR A 369 -6.27 10.51 18.63
N ARG A 370 -6.67 9.73 17.62
CA ARG A 370 -5.72 8.93 16.82
C ARG A 370 -4.87 9.84 15.93
N GLU A 371 -5.48 10.84 15.29
CA GLU A 371 -4.75 11.85 14.51
C GLU A 371 -3.71 12.58 15.36
N TRP A 372 -4.09 12.96 16.58
CA TRP A 372 -3.23 13.67 17.53
C TRP A 372 -2.03 12.83 17.96
N LYS A 373 -2.24 11.51 18.13
CA LYS A 373 -1.18 10.56 18.43
C LYS A 373 -0.23 10.41 17.24
N GLU A 374 -0.75 10.25 16.02
CA GLU A 374 0.07 10.12 14.81
C GLU A 374 0.86 11.40 14.50
N ALA A 375 0.25 12.58 14.63
CA ALA A 375 0.93 13.86 14.46
C ALA A 375 2.08 14.02 15.46
N ARG A 376 1.88 13.59 16.71
CA ARG A 376 2.94 13.57 17.72
C ARG A 376 4.05 12.60 17.36
N ASP A 377 3.72 11.36 17.03
CA ASP A 377 4.72 10.33 16.68
C ASP A 377 5.51 10.75 15.42
N PHE A 378 4.87 11.47 14.49
CA PHE A 378 5.53 12.11 13.34
C PHE A 378 6.51 13.21 13.77
N VAL A 379 6.12 14.12 14.66
CA VAL A 379 7.02 15.17 15.17
C VAL A 379 8.19 14.60 15.95
N GLU A 380 7.96 13.58 16.79
CA GLU A 380 9.03 12.92 17.55
C GLU A 380 10.07 12.29 16.63
N ARG A 381 9.63 11.66 15.53
CA ARG A 381 10.52 11.05 14.52
C ARG A 381 11.20 12.05 13.59
N ASN A 382 10.67 13.27 13.47
CA ASN A 382 11.12 14.29 12.51
C ASN A 382 11.56 15.60 13.18
N ALA A 383 11.78 15.61 14.49
CA ALA A 383 12.01 16.82 15.30
C ALA A 383 13.17 17.69 14.78
N GLU A 384 14.22 17.06 14.24
CA GLU A 384 15.38 17.77 13.66
C GLU A 384 15.09 18.41 12.29
N ARG A 385 14.15 17.83 11.52
CA ARG A 385 13.83 18.26 10.15
C ARG A 385 12.65 19.22 10.08
N ARG A 386 11.71 19.14 11.03
CA ARG A 386 10.49 19.96 11.05
C ARG A 386 10.19 20.52 12.45
N PRO A 387 11.00 21.45 12.99
CA PRO A 387 10.66 22.15 14.22
C PRO A 387 9.40 23.01 14.01
N GLY A 388 8.41 22.86 14.88
CA GLY A 388 7.17 23.66 14.85
C GLY A 388 6.15 23.22 13.78
N PHE A 389 5.71 21.97 13.85
CA PHE A 389 4.69 21.42 12.94
C PHE A 389 3.26 21.43 13.53
N ILE A 390 3.13 21.35 14.86
CA ILE A 390 1.82 21.28 15.55
C ILE A 390 1.49 22.63 16.17
N PHE A 391 0.32 23.17 15.84
CA PHE A 391 -0.15 24.47 16.34
C PHE A 391 -1.55 24.33 16.96
N PRO A 392 -1.66 24.04 18.26
CA PRO A 392 -2.97 23.86 18.89
C PRO A 392 -3.76 25.18 18.99
N ALA A 393 -5.04 25.14 18.60
CA ALA A 393 -5.93 26.30 18.57
C ALA A 393 -7.17 26.06 19.45
N VAL A 394 -7.40 26.91 20.45
CA VAL A 394 -8.55 26.80 21.37
C VAL A 394 -9.72 27.59 20.81
N ILE A 395 -10.85 26.94 20.53
CA ILE A 395 -11.97 27.53 19.77
C ILE A 395 -13.17 27.96 20.63
N ASP A 396 -13.16 27.65 21.92
CA ASP A 396 -14.18 28.05 22.90
C ASP A 396 -13.54 28.45 24.24
N ASP A 397 -14.33 28.49 25.31
CA ASP A 397 -13.88 28.87 26.66
C ASP A 397 -13.14 27.73 27.41
N THR A 398 -12.74 26.65 26.73
CA THR A 398 -11.98 25.55 27.34
C THR A 398 -10.66 26.04 27.89
N GLU A 399 -10.35 25.67 29.13
CA GLU A 399 -9.03 25.89 29.72
C GLU A 399 -8.11 24.71 29.39
N PRO A 400 -7.27 24.81 28.34
CA PRO A 400 -6.65 23.62 27.75
C PRO A 400 -5.51 23.04 28.59
N TYR A 401 -4.92 23.82 29.49
CA TYR A 401 -3.85 23.37 30.39
C TYR A 401 -4.40 22.57 31.58
N GLU A 402 -5.67 22.77 31.93
CA GLU A 402 -6.39 22.02 32.97
C GLU A 402 -7.17 20.83 32.40
N ALA A 403 -7.44 20.84 31.08
CA ALA A 403 -8.21 19.82 30.38
C ALA A 403 -7.64 18.42 30.61
N LYS A 404 -8.45 17.48 31.15
CA LYS A 404 -7.95 16.17 31.61
C LYS A 404 -7.58 15.23 30.47
N ASN A 405 -8.34 15.28 29.38
CA ASN A 405 -8.21 14.34 28.26
C ASN A 405 -7.31 14.86 27.13
N LEU A 406 -6.76 16.07 27.24
CA LEU A 406 -5.81 16.60 26.25
C LEU A 406 -4.44 15.89 26.39
N PRO A 407 -3.83 15.38 25.31
CA PRO A 407 -2.52 14.73 25.37
C PRO A 407 -1.45 15.65 25.98
N LEU A 408 -0.61 15.10 26.86
CA LEU A 408 0.46 15.86 27.54
C LEU A 408 1.40 16.58 26.56
N ALA A 409 1.67 15.97 25.40
CA ALA A 409 2.51 16.55 24.35
C ALA A 409 1.96 17.87 23.78
N PHE A 410 0.64 18.07 23.80
CA PHE A 410 0.04 19.33 23.36
C PHE A 410 0.05 20.36 24.48
N ARG A 411 -0.07 19.94 25.74
CA ARG A 411 0.06 20.83 26.92
C ARG A 411 1.45 21.46 27.05
N SER A 412 2.48 20.83 26.48
CA SER A 412 3.83 21.41 26.39
C SER A 412 4.01 22.40 25.24
N LEU A 413 3.03 22.56 24.35
CA LEU A 413 3.07 23.51 23.24
C LEU A 413 2.32 24.80 23.62
N GLN A 414 2.75 25.92 23.03
CA GLN A 414 2.02 27.17 23.15
C GLN A 414 0.73 27.07 22.31
N MET A 415 -0.41 27.27 22.97
CA MET A 415 -1.72 27.24 22.34
C MET A 415 -2.22 28.63 22.02
N THR A 416 -3.00 28.77 20.96
CA THR A 416 -3.55 30.06 20.53
C THR A 416 -5.07 30.08 20.69
N SER A 417 -5.61 31.12 21.31
CA SER A 417 -7.07 31.33 21.38
C SER A 417 -7.60 31.82 20.04
N CYS A 418 -8.56 31.09 19.49
CA CYS A 418 -9.21 31.29 18.18
C CYS A 418 -10.74 31.11 18.31
N PRO A 419 -11.42 31.95 19.10
CA PRO A 419 -12.84 31.76 19.45
C PRO A 419 -13.72 31.66 18.21
N ALA A 420 -14.66 30.71 18.22
CA ALA A 420 -15.54 30.40 17.09
C ALA A 420 -14.80 30.08 15.77
N GLY A 421 -13.54 29.64 15.86
CA GLY A 421 -12.71 29.33 14.71
C GLY A 421 -12.00 30.52 14.07
N LEU A 422 -12.09 31.72 14.64
CA LEU A 422 -11.43 32.90 14.07
C LEU A 422 -9.93 32.89 14.42
N PRO A 423 -9.01 32.73 13.43
CA PRO A 423 -7.60 32.54 13.72
C PRO A 423 -6.96 33.85 14.21
N ALA A 424 -6.24 33.80 15.33
CA ALA A 424 -5.46 34.94 15.79
C ALA A 424 -4.27 35.21 14.85
N GLN A 425 -3.89 36.49 14.68
CA GLN A 425 -2.74 36.88 13.83
C GLN A 425 -1.42 36.19 14.22
N ALA A 426 -1.26 35.78 15.48
CA ALA A 426 -0.10 35.00 15.90
C ALA A 426 -0.05 33.62 15.21
N LEU A 427 -1.18 32.90 15.18
CA LEU A 427 -1.30 31.60 14.52
C LEU A 427 -1.05 31.72 13.02
N VAL A 428 -1.70 32.68 12.35
CA VAL A 428 -1.54 32.91 10.90
C VAL A 428 -0.06 33.15 10.54
N ARG A 429 0.67 33.92 11.35
CA ARG A 429 2.10 34.20 11.11
C ARG A 429 2.96 32.95 11.21
N GLU A 430 2.70 32.05 12.15
CA GLU A 430 3.46 30.81 12.27
C GLU A 430 3.10 29.82 11.15
N LEU A 431 1.83 29.73 10.76
CA LEU A 431 1.39 28.88 9.65
C LEU A 431 2.03 29.29 8.32
N HIS A 432 2.16 30.60 8.05
CA HIS A 432 2.94 31.08 6.89
C HIS A 432 4.43 30.72 6.95
N LYS A 433 5.04 30.60 8.13
CA LYS A 433 6.42 30.11 8.24
C LYS A 433 6.49 28.63 7.92
N ALA A 434 5.56 27.83 8.45
CA ALA A 434 5.48 26.40 8.19
C ALA A 434 5.28 26.10 6.71
N ASP A 435 4.32 26.78 6.06
CA ASP A 435 4.09 26.68 4.62
C ASP A 435 5.35 27.02 3.81
N ARG A 436 5.97 28.19 4.05
CA ARG A 436 7.22 28.56 3.35
C ARG A 436 8.35 27.55 3.53
N ASN A 437 8.50 26.97 4.73
CA ASN A 437 9.52 25.97 4.98
C ASN A 437 9.25 24.69 4.19
N LYS A 438 7.99 24.25 4.13
CA LYS A 438 7.58 23.11 3.31
C LYS A 438 7.76 23.37 1.82
N GLN A 439 7.48 24.58 1.33
CA GLN A 439 7.75 24.97 -0.06
C GLN A 439 9.26 24.94 -0.39
N LYS A 440 10.13 25.39 0.53
CA LYS A 440 11.59 25.28 0.36
C LYS A 440 12.05 23.81 0.31
N GLU A 441 11.51 22.96 1.19
CA GLU A 441 11.77 21.52 1.22
C GLU A 441 11.42 20.88 -0.14
N LEU A 442 10.24 21.21 -0.68
CA LEU A 442 9.78 20.73 -1.99
C LEU A 442 10.66 21.20 -3.16
N MET A 443 11.25 22.39 -3.05
CA MET A 443 12.19 22.94 -4.03
C MET A 443 13.64 22.45 -3.84
N GLY A 444 13.91 21.59 -2.86
CA GLY A 444 15.25 21.06 -2.58
C GLY A 444 16.22 22.10 -2.01
N VAL A 445 15.71 23.19 -1.42
CA VAL A 445 16.51 24.25 -0.81
C VAL A 445 16.55 24.02 0.71
N PRO A 446 17.72 23.90 1.36
CA PRO A 446 17.80 23.72 2.81
C PRO A 446 17.15 24.90 3.55
N ALA A 447 16.41 24.58 4.61
CA ALA A 447 15.51 25.49 5.35
C ALA A 447 16.18 26.77 5.86
#